data_AF-A0A9P5LJ71-F1
#
_entry.id   AF-A0A9P5LJ71-F1
#
_cell.length_a   1.000
_cell.length_b   1.000
_cell.length_c   1.000
_cell.angle_alpha   90.00
_cell.angle_beta   90.00
_cell.angle_gamma   90.00
#
_symmetry.space_group_name_H-M   'P 1'
#
loop_
_entity.id
_entity.type
_entity.pdbx_description
1 polymer ?
#
loop_
_entity_poly.entity_id
_entity_poly.type
_entity_poly.pdbx_seq_one_letter_code
_entity_poly.pdbx_strand_id
1 'polypeptide(L)' 'MPREEYQVPTGASGAQRGATRDAHESRAQMSYLCGDCGGSVTLGKDALVACPHCAGRVLYKERTKRMVQFEAR' A
#
# COMPACT_ATOMS: atom_id res chain seq x y z
N MET A 1 -27.65 -41.47 1.22
CA MET A 1 -26.82 -40.63 2.11
C MET A 1 -26.82 -39.22 1.54
N PRO A 2 -27.71 -38.32 1.98
CA PRO A 2 -27.75 -36.95 1.47
C PRO A 2 -26.53 -36.17 1.97
N ARG A 3 -25.91 -35.36 1.11
CA ARG A 3 -24.77 -34.52 1.44
C ARG A 3 -25.29 -33.22 2.06
N GLU A 4 -24.98 -32.99 3.34
CA GLU A 4 -25.30 -31.73 4.02
C GLU A 4 -24.61 -30.55 3.32
N GLU A 5 -25.41 -29.54 2.98
CA GLU A 5 -25.01 -28.30 2.33
C GLU A 5 -24.59 -27.29 3.41
N TYR A 6 -23.34 -26.83 3.35
CA TYR A 6 -22.82 -25.88 4.32
C TYR A 6 -23.34 -24.47 4.04
N GLN A 7 -24.17 -23.95 4.95
CA GLN A 7 -24.75 -22.61 4.82
C GLN A 7 -24.01 -21.59 5.71
N VAL A 8 -23.45 -20.56 5.08
CA VAL A 8 -22.82 -19.42 5.75
C VAL A 8 -23.87 -18.48 6.34
N PRO A 9 -23.75 -18.07 7.62
CA PRO A 9 -24.81 -17.34 8.31
C PRO A 9 -24.90 -15.89 7.82
N THR A 10 -26.01 -15.57 7.16
CA THR A 10 -26.40 -14.22 6.77
C THR A 10 -27.06 -13.50 7.94
N GLY A 11 -26.23 -12.77 8.71
CA GLY A 11 -26.52 -11.44 9.27
C GLY A 11 -27.39 -11.33 10.54
N ALA A 12 -26.79 -10.81 11.62
CA ALA A 12 -27.26 -9.59 12.29
C ALA A 12 -26.30 -9.11 13.42
N SER A 13 -26.06 -7.80 13.43
CA SER A 13 -25.84 -6.96 14.62
C SER A 13 -24.46 -6.90 15.28
N GLY A 14 -23.56 -6.12 14.66
CA GLY A 14 -23.12 -4.87 15.29
C GLY A 14 -22.08 -4.92 16.41
N ALA A 15 -21.02 -5.71 16.27
CA ALA A 15 -19.81 -5.51 17.06
C ALA A 15 -19.05 -4.27 16.58
N GLN A 16 -18.87 -3.32 17.49
CA GLN A 16 -18.10 -2.09 17.35
C GLN A 16 -16.74 -2.37 16.72
N ARG A 17 -16.49 -1.85 15.51
CA ARG A 17 -15.13 -1.64 15.02
C ARG A 17 -14.88 -0.15 15.07
N GLY A 18 -14.02 0.25 16.02
CA GLY A 18 -13.59 1.63 16.19
C GLY A 18 -13.22 2.22 14.84
N ALA A 19 -13.88 3.32 14.50
CA ALA A 19 -13.50 4.15 13.37
C ALA A 19 -12.11 4.72 13.69
N THR A 20 -11.06 4.02 13.28
CA THR A 20 -9.78 4.66 13.04
C THR A 20 -10.08 5.72 12.00
N ARG A 21 -10.02 6.98 12.42
CA ARG A 21 -10.07 8.11 11.51
C ARG A 21 -8.87 7.94 10.60
N ASP A 22 -9.07 7.27 9.47
CA ASP A 22 -8.28 7.46 8.26
C ASP A 22 -8.55 8.91 7.85
N ALA A 23 -7.93 9.82 8.59
CA ALA A 23 -7.74 11.18 8.15
C ALA A 23 -6.96 11.01 6.85
N HIS A 24 -7.71 11.08 5.75
CA HIS A 24 -7.24 11.24 4.40
C HIS A 24 -6.59 12.64 4.34
N GLU A 25 -5.52 12.82 5.13
CA GLU A 25 -4.45 13.73 4.80
C GLU A 25 -4.07 13.30 3.40
N SER A 26 -4.26 14.23 2.48
CA SER A 26 -3.93 14.17 1.07
C SER A 26 -2.51 13.62 0.91
N ARG A 27 -2.37 12.28 0.96
CA ARG A 27 -1.09 11.58 0.92
C ARG A 27 -0.34 12.15 -0.26
N ALA A 28 0.69 12.95 0.05
CA ALA A 28 1.50 13.59 -0.95
C ALA A 28 1.89 12.58 -2.02
N GLN A 29 1.85 12.99 -3.29
CA GLN A 29 2.15 12.14 -4.43
C GLN A 29 3.46 11.38 -4.16
N MET A 30 3.37 10.06 -4.04
CA MET A 30 4.51 9.22 -3.66
C MET A 30 5.40 8.96 -4.88
N SER A 31 6.64 9.39 -4.77
CA SER A 31 7.72 9.10 -5.72
C SER A 31 8.42 7.80 -5.35
N TYR A 32 8.64 6.97 -6.36
CA TYR A 32 9.38 5.72 -6.28
C TYR A 32 10.63 5.80 -7.15
N LEU A 33 11.63 4.97 -6.87
CA LEU A 33 12.86 4.84 -7.64
C LEU A 33 12.90 3.45 -8.28
N CYS A 34 13.16 3.38 -9.58
CA CYS A 34 13.33 2.09 -10.25
C CYS A 34 14.65 1.42 -9.82
N GLY A 35 14.61 0.12 -9.51
CA GLY A 35 15.81 -0.62 -9.10
C GLY A 35 16.85 -0.80 -10.21
N ASP A 36 16.42 -0.92 -11.46
CA ASP A 36 17.33 -1.19 -12.59
C ASP A 36 17.95 0.08 -13.18
N CYS A 37 17.14 1.13 -13.35
CA CYS A 37 17.57 2.34 -14.05
C CYS A 37 17.60 3.61 -13.19
N GLY A 38 17.26 3.51 -11.89
CA GLY A 38 17.38 4.61 -10.93
C GLY A 38 16.44 5.81 -11.17
N GLY A 39 15.61 5.77 -12.21
CA GLY A 39 14.67 6.84 -12.54
C GLY A 39 13.60 7.02 -11.47
N SER A 40 13.20 8.28 -11.24
CA SER A 40 12.06 8.60 -10.39
C SER A 40 10.75 8.38 -11.14
N VAL A 41 9.85 7.61 -10.53
CA VAL A 41 8.54 7.26 -11.09
C VAL A 41 7.46 7.65 -10.08
N THR A 42 6.50 8.46 -10.52
CA THR A 42 5.33 8.79 -9.72
C THR A 42 4.18 7.86 -10.10
N LEU A 43 3.75 6.99 -9.17
CA LEU A 43 2.61 6.10 -9.39
C LEU A 43 1.43 6.53 -8.52
N GLY A 44 0.23 6.50 -9.12
CA GLY A 44 -1.03 6.54 -8.39
C GLY A 44 -1.30 5.21 -7.65
N LYS A 45 -2.33 5.19 -6.80
CA LYS A 45 -2.69 4.01 -5.98
C LYS A 45 -3.10 2.81 -6.84
N ASP A 46 -3.78 3.08 -7.95
CA ASP A 46 -4.36 2.07 -8.85
C ASP A 46 -3.54 1.90 -10.15
N ALA A 47 -2.37 2.53 -10.24
CA ALA A 47 -1.52 2.45 -11.42
C ALA A 47 -0.72 1.14 -11.46
N LEU A 48 -0.45 0.61 -12.66
CA LEU A 48 0.38 -0.58 -12.84
C LEU A 48 1.79 -0.34 -12.28
N VAL A 49 2.26 -1.26 -11.42
CA VAL A 49 3.61 -1.23 -10.83
C VAL A 49 4.65 -1.64 -11.86
N ALA A 50 5.05 -0.70 -12.71
CA ALA A 50 6.09 -0.87 -13.71
C ALA A 50 6.83 0.45 -13.96
N CYS A 51 8.14 0.36 -14.17
CA CYS A 51 8.93 1.49 -14.63
C CYS A 51 8.63 1.79 -16.11
N PRO A 52 8.30 3.05 -16.48
CA PRO A 52 7.93 3.42 -17.86
C PRO A 52 9.10 3.30 -18.86
N HIS A 53 10.34 3.32 -18.39
CA HIS A 53 11.52 3.29 -19.26
C HIS A 53 12.12 1.89 -19.41
N CYS A 54 12.03 1.07 -18.35
CA CYS A 54 12.81 -0.17 -18.22
C CYS A 54 11.92 -1.42 -18.13
N ALA A 55 10.60 -1.25 -18.03
CA ALA A 55 9.60 -2.29 -17.79
C ALA A 55 9.82 -3.16 -16.53
N GLY A 56 10.86 -2.87 -15.74
CA GLY A 56 11.11 -3.47 -14.44
C GLY A 56 9.96 -3.21 -13.47
N ARG A 57 9.62 -4.22 -12.66
CA ARG A 57 8.50 -4.18 -11.70
C ARG A 57 8.96 -3.89 -10.26
N VAL A 58 10.27 -3.78 -10.05
CA VAL A 58 10.86 -3.49 -8.74
C VAL A 58 11.07 -1.99 -8.60
N LEU A 59 10.30 -1.38 -7.69
CA LEU A 59 10.36 0.03 -7.37
C LEU A 59 10.61 0.20 -5.87
N TYR A 60 11.62 0.99 -5.51
CA TYR A 60 11.92 1.37 -4.14
C TYR A 60 11.18 2.65 -3.77
N LYS A 61 10.80 2.80 -2.50
CA LYS A 61 10.23 4.06 -2.01
C LYS A 61 11.33 5.08 -1.78
N GLU A 62 11.12 6.33 -2.18
CA GLU A 62 12.09 7.39 -1.91
C GLU A 62 12.31 7.60 -0.40
N ARG A 63 13.56 7.93 -0.02
CA ARG A 63 13.92 8.27 1.36
C ARG A 63 13.11 9.49 1.81
N THR A 64 12.61 9.46 3.04
CA THR A 64 11.93 10.63 3.62
C THR A 64 12.90 11.78 3.81
N LYS A 65 12.48 13.01 3.49
CA LYS A 65 13.25 14.24 3.77
C LYS A 65 13.30 14.62 5.26
N ARG A 66 12.57 13.89 6.11
CA ARG A 66 12.57 14.09 7.56
C ARG A 66 13.92 13.67 8.14
N MET A 67 14.51 14.52 8.99
CA MET A 67 15.74 14.18 9.71
C MET A 67 15.52 12.96 10.59
N VAL A 68 16.48 12.04 10.56
CA VAL A 68 16.51 10.84 11.39
C VAL A 68 17.66 11.00 12.37
N GLN A 69 17.37 10.85 13.67
CA GLN A 69 18.37 10.89 14.75
C GLN A 69 18.74 9.45 15.11
N PHE A 70 20.03 9.15 15.13
CA PHE A 70 20.56 7.86 15.57
C PHE A 70 21.44 8.05 16.82
N GLU A 71 21.52 7.01 17.66
CA GLU A 71 22.49 6.93 18.75
C GLU A 71 23.75 6.20 18.28
N ALA A 72 24.93 6.63 18.75
CA ALA A 72 26.22 6.05 18.37
C ALA A 72 26.58 4.88 19.29
N ARG A 73 25.77 3.81 19.26
CA ARG A 73 26.04 2.56 19.97
C ARG A 73 26.69 1.53 19.07
#